data_AF-A0A1Y3SGF0-F1
#
_entry.id   AF-A0A1Y3SGF0-F1
#
_cell.length_a   1.000
_cell.length_b   1.000
_cell.length_c   1.000
_cell.angle_alpha   90.00
_cell.angle_beta   90.00
_cell.angle_gamma   90.00
#
_symmetry.space_group_name_H-M   'P 1'
#
loop_
_entity.id
_entity.type
_entity.pdbx_description
1 polymer ?
#
loop_
_entity_poly.entity_id
_entity_poly.type
_entity_poly.pdbx_seq_one_letter_code
_entity_poly.pdbx_strand_id
1 'polypeptide(L)' 'MDEKRYELVEIQVDAELLEQLKKIIAPMGLTPEMLIVKFFEFCADPATQKLAISLLLKWKAEQEAERGKPGGGL' A
#
# COMPACT_ATOMS: atom_id res chain seq x y z
N MET A 1 -12.03 17.80 -25.23
CA MET A 1 -11.04 17.00 -24.48
C MET A 1 -11.46 17.07 -23.04
N ASP A 2 -11.91 15.96 -22.46
CA ASP A 2 -12.20 15.90 -21.03
C ASP A 2 -10.87 16.01 -20.28
N GLU A 3 -10.68 17.15 -19.60
CA GLU A 3 -9.51 17.38 -18.77
C GLU A 3 -9.54 16.38 -17.61
N LYS A 4 -8.48 15.56 -17.50
CA LYS A 4 -8.37 14.58 -16.40
C LYS A 4 -8.31 15.35 -15.08
N ARG A 5 -9.30 15.15 -14.21
CA ARG A 5 -9.25 15.62 -12.82
C ARG A 5 -8.36 14.68 -12.01
N TYR A 6 -7.34 15.24 -11.40
CA TYR A 6 -6.48 14.55 -10.46
C TYR A 6 -6.80 15.05 -9.05
N GLU A 7 -6.81 14.12 -8.10
CA GLU A 7 -6.94 14.42 -6.68
C GLU A 7 -5.58 14.18 -6.01
N LEU A 8 -5.17 15.12 -5.16
CA LEU A 8 -3.96 14.97 -4.36
C LEU A 8 -4.32 14.22 -3.09
N VAL A 9 -3.61 13.11 -2.83
CA VAL A 9 -3.77 12.30 -1.63
C VAL A 9 -2.46 12.34 -0.85
N GLU A 10 -2.53 12.80 0.39
CA GLU A 10 -1.39 12.77 1.31
C GLU A 10 -1.42 11.49 2.14
N ILE A 11 -0.32 10.74 2.13
CA ILE A 11 -0.17 9.50 2.90
C ILE A 11 0.98 9.69 3.87
N GLN A 12 0.68 9.61 5.16
CA GLN A 12 1.72 9.62 6.20
C GLN A 12 2.27 8.22 6.36
N VAL A 13 3.60 8.11 6.34
CA VAL A 13 4.32 6.86 6.48
C VAL A 13 5.40 7.06 7.54
N ASP A 14 5.55 6.06 8.40
CA ASP A 14 6.65 6.03 9.35
C ASP A 14 8.01 6.12 8.62
N ALA A 15 8.95 6.86 9.22
CA ALA A 15 10.23 7.17 8.58
C ALA A 15 11.11 5.91 8.40
N GLU A 16 11.11 5.01 9.38
CA GLU A 16 11.88 3.76 9.30
C GLU A 16 11.28 2.84 8.24
N LEU A 17 9.95 2.72 8.22
CA LEU A 17 9.24 1.94 7.20
C LEU A 17 9.51 2.48 5.80
N LEU A 18 9.50 3.81 5.62
CA LEU A 18 9.77 4.44 4.33
C LEU A 18 11.21 4.17 3.87
N GLU A 19 12.19 4.22 4.78
CA GLU A 19 13.58 3.92 4.45
C GLU A 19 13.77 2.46 4.04
N GLN A 20 13.16 1.53 4.79
CA GLN A 20 13.17 0.10 4.45
C GLN A 20 12.53 -0.15 3.08
N LEU A 21 11.37 0.45 2.82
CA LEU A 21 10.68 0.34 1.54
C LEU A 21 11.56 0.82 0.39
N LYS A 22 12.19 1.99 0.53
CA LYS A 22 13.10 2.54 -0.49
C LYS A 22 14.21 1.57 -0.87
N LYS A 23 14.80 0.86 0.09
CA LYS A 23 15.85 -0.14 -0.16
C LYS A 23 15.33 -1.33 -0.98
N ILE A 24 14.09 -1.76 -0.74
CA ILE A 24 13.46 -2.90 -1.44
C ILE A 24 13.13 -2.53 -2.89
N ILE A 25 12.66 -1.31 -3.14
CA ILE A 25 12.15 -0.90 -4.46
C ILE A 25 13.20 -0.22 -5.35
N ALA A 26 14.30 0.27 -4.77
CA ALA A 26 15.39 0.89 -5.54
C ALA A 26 15.95 -0.01 -6.67
N PRO A 27 16.19 -1.32 -6.47
CA PRO A 27 16.64 -2.21 -7.54
C PRO A 27 15.64 -2.35 -8.70
N MET A 28 14.36 -2.05 -8.45
CA MET A 28 13.30 -2.08 -9.46
C MET A 28 13.15 -0.75 -10.19
N GLY A 29 13.94 0.28 -9.83
CA GLY A 29 13.85 1.62 -10.40
C GLY A 29 12.55 2.35 -10.04
N LEU A 30 11.90 1.98 -8.93
CA LEU A 30 10.62 2.55 -8.50
C LEU A 30 10.82 3.56 -7.36
N THR A 31 10.04 4.64 -7.37
CA THR A 31 9.85 5.49 -6.20
C THR A 31 8.66 5.00 -5.36
N PRO A 32 8.56 5.39 -4.07
CA PRO A 32 7.41 5.06 -3.25
C PRO A 32 6.07 5.50 -3.87
N GLU A 33 6.03 6.69 -4.47
CA GLU A 33 4.83 7.24 -5.11
C GLU A 33 4.41 6.40 -6.33
N MET A 34 5.38 6.00 -7.17
CA MET A 34 5.12 5.10 -8.30
C MET A 34 4.55 3.75 -7.82
N LEU A 35 5.06 3.24 -6.70
CA LEU A 35 4.57 1.99 -6.12
C LEU A 35 3.12 2.13 -5.65
N ILE A 36 2.78 3.22 -4.96
CA ILE A 36 1.41 3.47 -4.50
C ILE A 36 0.44 3.61 -5.67
N VAL A 37 0.81 4.33 -6.73
CA VAL A 37 -0.02 4.43 -7.94
C VAL A 37 -0.26 3.05 -8.54
N LYS A 38 0.79 2.24 -8.72
CA LYS A 38 0.66 0.87 -9.23
C LYS A 38 -0.20 -0.02 -8.33
N PHE A 39 -0.11 0.18 -7.01
CA PHE A 39 -0.96 -0.53 -6.06
C PHE A 39 -2.43 -0.16 -6.22
N PHE A 40 -2.75 1.12 -6.43
CA PHE A 40 -4.13 1.54 -6.70
C PHE A 40 -4.63 1.04 -8.05
N GLU A 41 -3.79 1.06 -9.09
CA GLU A 41 -4.11 0.47 -10.40
C GLU A 41 -4.42 -1.03 -10.24
N PHE A 42 -3.60 -1.77 -9.50
CA PHE A 42 -3.85 -3.18 -9.18
C PHE A 42 -5.15 -3.42 -8.41
N CYS A 43 -5.52 -2.50 -7.50
CA CYS A 43 -6.79 -2.59 -6.78
C CYS A 43 -8.00 -2.27 -7.66
N ALA A 44 -7.85 -1.33 -8.59
CA ALA A 44 -8.93 -0.83 -9.44
C ALA A 44 -9.15 -1.67 -10.72
N ASP A 45 -8.13 -2.39 -11.18
CA ASP A 45 -8.21 -3.24 -12.37
C ASP A 45 -9.19 -4.42 -12.13
N PRO A 46 -10.27 -4.55 -12.92
CA PRO A 46 -11.24 -5.63 -12.79
C PRO A 46 -10.63 -7.04 -12.86
N ALA A 47 -9.52 -7.23 -13.58
CA ALA A 47 -8.84 -8.52 -13.71
C ALA A 47 -8.15 -8.94 -12.41
N THR A 48 -7.66 -7.99 -11.62
CA THR A 48 -6.90 -8.24 -10.39
C THR A 48 -7.68 -7.93 -9.11
N GLN A 49 -8.80 -7.23 -9.21
CA GLN A 49 -9.59 -6.76 -8.07
C GLN A 49 -9.94 -7.86 -7.06
N LYS A 50 -10.34 -9.06 -7.52
CA LYS A 50 -10.65 -10.17 -6.62
C LYS A 50 -9.44 -10.60 -5.78
N LEU A 51 -8.27 -10.66 -6.40
CA LEU A 51 -7.02 -10.98 -5.73
C LEU A 51 -6.65 -9.86 -4.75
N ALA A 52 -6.75 -8.59 -5.18
CA ALA A 52 -6.49 -7.44 -4.33
C ALA A 52 -7.35 -7.45 -3.06
N ILE A 53 -8.66 -7.69 -3.19
CA ILE A 53 -9.59 -7.81 -2.06
C ILE A 53 -9.16 -8.97 -1.13
N SER A 54 -8.82 -10.13 -1.69
CA SER A 54 -8.39 -11.28 -0.89
C SER A 54 -7.11 -10.99 -0.09
N LEU A 55 -6.12 -10.34 -0.70
CA LEU A 55 -4.87 -9.96 -0.04
C LEU A 55 -5.10 -8.92 1.05
N LEU A 56 -5.94 -7.91 0.80
CA LEU A 56 -6.28 -6.88 1.78
C LEU A 56 -7.05 -7.44 2.98
N LEU A 57 -7.98 -8.37 2.76
CA LEU A 57 -8.70 -9.06 3.84
C LEU A 57 -7.75 -9.92 4.68
N LYS A 58 -6.82 -10.62 4.04
CA LYS A 58 -5.78 -11.39 4.74
C LYS A 58 -4.90 -10.48 5.59
N TRP A 59 -4.39 -9.40 5.02
CA TRP A 59 -3.57 -8.42 5.75
C TRP A 59 -4.33 -7.81 6.93
N LYS A 60 -5.61 -7.44 6.74
CA LYS A 60 -6.45 -6.95 7.84
C LYS A 60 -6.53 -7.96 8.99
N ALA A 61 -6.72 -9.24 8.69
CA ALA A 61 -6.78 -10.28 9.71
C ALA A 61 -5.44 -10.45 10.46
N GLU A 62 -4.30 -10.34 9.74
CA GLU A 62 -2.96 -10.37 10.33
C GLU A 62 -2.74 -9.19 11.30
N GLN A 63 -3.11 -7.97 10.90
CA GLN A 63 -3.01 -6.78 11.75
C GLN A 63 -3.86 -6.89 13.02
N GLU A 64 -5.10 -7.37 12.91
CA GLU A 64 -5.96 -7.56 14.08
C GLU A 64 -5.43 -8.66 15.02
N ALA A 65 -4.84 -9.72 14.48
CA ALA A 65 -4.19 -10.75 15.28
C ALA A 65 -2.93 -10.24 16.00
N GLU A 66 -2.17 -9.33 15.38
CA GLU A 66 -1.00 -8.70 16.01
C GLU A 66 -1.41 -7.72 17.11
N ARG A 67 -2.48 -6.93 16.90
CA ARG A 67 -3.04 -6.03 17.93
C ARG A 67 -3.62 -6.76 19.13
N GLY A 68 -4.08 -8.00 18.95
CA GLY A 68 -4.62 -8.85 20.03
C GLY A 68 -3.56 -9.48 20.94
N LYS A 69 -2.26 -9.32 20.67
CA LYS A 69 -1.19 -9.90 21.50
C LYS A 69 -0.89 -8.99 22.72
N PRO A 70 -0.81 -9.54 23.95
CA PRO A 70 -0.45 -8.76 25.13
C PRO A 70 1.01 -8.31 24.98
N GLY A 71 1.21 -7.00 24.74
CA GLY A 71 2.52 -6.38 24.50
C GLY A 71 2.59 -5.51 23.25
N GLY A 72 1.57 -5.54 22.37
CA GLY A 72 1.48 -4.68 21.18
C GLY A 72 0.94 -3.28 21.48
N GLY A 73 1.60 -2.55 22.39
CA GLY A 73 1.38 -1.12 22.58
C GLY A 73 2.47 -0.34 21.85
N LEU A 74 2.07 0.60 21.00
CA LEU A 74 2.85 1.83 20.79
C LEU A 74 2.97 2.56 22.13
#